data_AF-A0A7S1H0S2-F1
#
_entry.id   AF-A0A7S1H0S2-F1
#
_cell.length_a   1.000
_cell.length_b   1.000
_cell.length_c   1.000
_cell.angle_alpha   90.00
_cell.angle_beta   90.00
_cell.angle_gamma   90.00
#
_symmetry.space_group_name_H-M   'P 1'
#
loop_
_entity.id
_entity.type
_entity.pdbx_description
1 polymer ?
#
loop_
_entity_poly.entity_id
_entity_poly.type
_entity_poly.pdbx_seq_one_letter_code
_entity_poly.pdbx_strand_id
1 'polypeptide(L)'
;MARQSIDRMFGSVRSNSLIHFPGSEAPDAAATSPPRTSGMFSASARAAFASPWGNEFAGRAPLHQGYLNKEGKGMMGKRWQQRYFALYENWLCYWVDITEFNAGKKPKGQIDLRGCSLATGEQHTKRMNTFGLFHTHRRDYFLEARSKEQVLTWVTNIE
;
A
#
# COMPACT_ATOMS: atom_id res chain seq x y z
N MET A 1 -46.44 -22.12 -42.23
CA MET A 1 -47.71 -22.11 -41.48
C MET A 1 -47.43 -21.42 -40.14
N ALA A 2 -47.79 -20.13 -39.99
CA ALA A 2 -49.04 -19.67 -39.36
C ALA A 2 -49.04 -19.97 -37.84
N ARG A 3 -49.15 -19.05 -36.86
CA ARG A 3 -49.78 -17.72 -36.76
C ARG A 3 -49.35 -17.02 -35.43
N GLN A 4 -49.21 -15.68 -35.49
CA GLN A 4 -49.74 -14.60 -34.61
C GLN A 4 -49.44 -14.64 -33.09
N SER A 5 -48.72 -13.66 -32.52
CA SER A 5 -49.17 -12.32 -32.06
C SER A 5 -50.37 -12.31 -31.13
N ILE A 6 -50.25 -11.66 -29.97
CA ILE A 6 -51.13 -10.56 -29.49
C ILE A 6 -50.48 -9.86 -28.29
N ASP A 7 -50.74 -8.57 -28.27
CA ASP A 7 -50.18 -7.45 -27.52
C ASP A 7 -51.20 -6.99 -26.45
N ARG A 8 -50.78 -6.07 -25.56
CA ARG A 8 -51.62 -5.17 -24.70
C ARG A 8 -52.36 -5.78 -23.48
N MET A 9 -52.63 -5.10 -22.36
CA MET A 9 -52.31 -3.77 -21.82
C MET A 9 -52.91 -3.66 -20.39
N PHE A 10 -52.41 -2.65 -19.64
CA PHE A 10 -53.04 -1.87 -18.56
C PHE A 10 -53.34 -2.50 -17.18
N GLY A 11 -52.71 -1.89 -16.17
CA GLY A 11 -53.14 -1.86 -14.76
C GLY A 11 -52.49 -0.67 -14.06
N SER A 12 -53.23 0.42 -13.95
CA SER A 12 -52.82 1.76 -13.50
C SER A 12 -52.99 1.94 -11.98
N VAL A 13 -52.02 2.63 -11.37
CA VAL A 13 -52.10 3.59 -10.23
C VAL A 13 -52.58 3.11 -8.85
N ARG A 14 -51.73 3.39 -7.84
CA ARG A 14 -52.09 4.26 -6.68
C ARG A 14 -50.86 4.83 -5.98
N SER A 15 -51.01 6.11 -5.62
CA SER A 15 -50.08 7.05 -4.99
C SER A 15 -49.82 6.81 -3.50
N ASN A 16 -48.97 7.70 -2.95
CA ASN A 16 -48.68 8.07 -1.55
C ASN A 16 -47.51 7.30 -0.91
N SER A 17 -46.53 7.90 -0.22
CA SER A 17 -46.46 9.23 0.41
C SER A 17 -45.01 9.73 0.49
N LEU A 18 -44.91 11.06 0.42
CA LEU A 18 -43.79 11.90 0.84
C LEU A 18 -43.35 11.57 2.28
N ILE A 19 -42.07 11.32 2.52
CA ILE A 19 -41.44 11.46 3.84
C ILE A 19 -40.30 12.47 3.72
N HIS A 20 -40.49 13.57 4.43
CA HIS A 20 -39.57 14.70 4.58
C HIS A 20 -38.66 14.40 5.78
N PHE A 21 -37.34 14.38 5.58
CA PHE A 21 -36.35 14.33 6.66
C PHE A 21 -35.63 15.68 6.73
N PRO A 22 -35.70 16.41 7.84
CA PRO A 22 -34.93 17.63 8.03
C PRO A 22 -33.57 17.34 8.70
N GLY A 23 -32.54 18.05 8.21
CA GLY A 23 -31.46 18.62 9.02
C GLY A 23 -30.52 17.68 9.77
N SER A 24 -29.32 17.49 9.23
CA SER A 24 -28.12 17.25 10.04
C SER A 24 -26.92 17.90 9.36
N GLU A 25 -26.65 19.15 9.73
CA GLU A 25 -25.36 19.82 9.55
C GLU A 25 -24.25 18.94 10.17
N ALA A 26 -23.22 18.66 9.38
CA ALA A 26 -21.96 18.13 9.89
C ALA A 26 -21.03 19.31 10.21
N PRO A 27 -20.41 19.36 11.39
CA PRO A 27 -19.55 20.48 11.78
C PRO A 27 -18.21 20.45 11.04
N ASP A 28 -17.81 21.63 10.57
CA ASP A 28 -16.50 21.98 10.03
C ASP A 28 -15.36 21.53 10.97
N ALA A 29 -14.55 20.58 10.49
CA ALA A 29 -13.29 20.23 11.12
C ALA A 29 -12.28 21.36 10.87
N ALA A 30 -12.19 22.25 11.85
CA ALA A 30 -11.22 23.32 11.94
C ALA A 30 -9.78 22.85 11.70
N ALA A 31 -9.17 23.35 10.62
CA ALA A 31 -7.75 23.27 10.38
C ALA A 31 -7.01 24.19 11.37
N THR A 32 -6.52 23.63 12.48
CA THR A 32 -5.62 24.34 13.40
C THR A 32 -4.21 24.37 12.82
N SER A 33 -3.78 25.54 12.37
CA SER A 33 -2.37 25.81 12.03
C SER A 33 -1.55 25.95 13.31
N PRO A 34 -0.31 25.43 13.40
CA PRO A 34 0.58 25.74 14.52
C PRO A 34 1.20 27.15 14.37
N PRO A 35 1.54 27.81 15.49
CA PRO A 35 2.01 29.20 15.50
C PRO A 35 3.42 29.33 14.93
N ARG A 36 3.65 30.45 14.22
CA ARG A 36 4.98 30.91 13.78
C ARG A 36 5.75 31.36 15.02
N THR A 37 6.81 30.65 15.39
CA THR A 37 7.79 31.14 16.36
C THR A 37 9.07 31.51 15.62
N SER A 38 9.47 32.77 15.80
CA SER A 38 10.77 33.30 15.40
C SER A 38 11.75 33.02 16.54
N GLY A 39 12.90 32.43 16.26
CA GLY A 39 13.93 32.18 17.27
C GLY A 39 15.01 31.23 16.78
N MET A 40 16.14 31.80 16.38
CA MET A 40 17.35 31.09 15.96
C MET A 40 17.92 30.26 17.12
N PHE A 41 18.10 28.94 16.90
CA PHE A 41 19.10 28.15 17.62
C PHE A 41 19.76 27.14 16.66
N SER A 42 21.08 27.23 16.59
CA SER A 42 21.97 26.25 15.98
C SER A 42 21.98 24.97 16.79
N ALA A 43 21.56 23.87 16.18
CA ALA A 43 22.01 22.51 16.44
C ALA A 43 21.39 21.60 15.36
N SER A 44 22.15 20.63 14.88
CA SER A 44 21.77 19.66 13.85
C SER A 44 20.44 18.97 14.16
N ALA A 45 19.35 19.53 13.66
CA ALA A 45 18.04 18.90 13.68
C ALA A 45 18.01 17.90 12.53
N ARG A 46 18.48 16.67 12.79
CA ARG A 46 17.99 15.52 12.02
C ARG A 46 16.48 15.64 12.06
N ALA A 47 15.87 15.99 10.93
CA ALA A 47 14.43 16.11 10.83
C ALA A 47 13.86 14.77 11.28
N ALA A 48 13.40 14.72 12.53
CA ALA A 48 12.60 13.64 13.03
C ALA A 48 11.32 13.74 12.20
N PHE A 49 11.25 12.93 11.14
CA PHE A 49 10.01 12.69 10.43
C PHE A 49 9.06 12.13 11.48
N ALA A 50 8.25 13.01 12.08
CA ALA A 50 7.12 12.66 12.91
C ALA A 50 6.14 11.93 11.99
N SER A 51 6.36 10.62 11.88
CA SER A 51 5.56 9.74 11.05
C SER A 51 4.24 9.52 11.78
N PRO A 52 3.08 9.83 11.17
CA PRO A 52 1.77 9.63 11.81
C PRO A 52 1.41 8.16 12.09
N TRP A 53 2.30 7.22 11.75
CA TRP A 53 2.03 5.78 11.69
C TRP A 53 2.57 5.01 12.88
N GLY A 54 2.77 5.68 14.01
CA GLY A 54 3.37 5.12 15.21
C GLY A 54 4.88 5.35 15.24
N ASN A 55 5.37 5.53 16.46
CA ASN A 55 6.76 5.70 16.87
C ASN A 55 7.74 4.60 16.43
N GLU A 56 7.28 3.51 15.80
CA GLU A 56 8.12 2.35 15.49
C GLU A 56 9.11 2.58 14.35
N PHE A 57 8.78 3.44 13.37
CA PHE A 57 9.68 3.79 12.26
C PHE A 57 10.13 5.25 12.28
N ALA A 58 9.44 6.10 13.04
CA ALA A 58 9.76 7.52 13.15
C ALA A 58 11.15 7.70 13.77
N GLY A 59 12.09 8.24 13.00
CA GLY A 59 13.48 8.45 13.42
C GLY A 59 14.43 7.28 13.20
N ARG A 60 13.95 6.11 12.74
CA ARG A 60 14.82 5.00 12.32
C ARG A 60 15.11 5.12 10.83
N ALA A 61 16.40 5.12 10.48
CA ALA A 61 16.82 5.03 9.09
C ALA A 61 16.61 3.59 8.59
N PRO A 62 16.14 3.39 7.35
CA PRO A 62 16.04 2.06 6.78
C PRO A 62 17.44 1.45 6.60
N LEU A 63 17.55 0.14 6.87
CA LEU A 63 18.79 -0.64 6.69
C LEU A 63 19.15 -0.75 5.21
N HIS A 64 18.13 -0.91 4.37
CA HIS A 64 18.27 -0.95 2.92
C HIS A 64 17.01 -0.37 2.27
N GLN A 65 17.14 0.23 1.09
CA GLN A 65 16.00 0.81 0.39
C GLN A 65 16.22 0.84 -1.11
N GLY A 66 15.15 0.73 -1.90
CA GLY A 66 15.24 0.74 -3.35
C GLY A 66 13.98 0.24 -4.04
N TYR A 67 13.99 0.30 -5.37
CA TYR A 67 12.88 -0.17 -6.18
C TYR A 67 12.94 -1.68 -6.39
N LEU A 68 11.79 -2.33 -6.21
CA LEU A 68 11.53 -3.72 -6.58
C LEU A 68 10.17 -3.80 -7.29
N ASN A 69 10.00 -4.79 -8.16
CA ASN A 69 8.65 -5.13 -8.65
C ASN A 69 8.04 -6.18 -7.74
N LYS A 70 6.81 -5.95 -7.32
CA LYS A 70 6.06 -6.85 -6.45
C LYS A 70 4.96 -7.55 -7.22
N GLU A 71 4.76 -8.83 -6.96
CA GLU A 71 3.59 -9.55 -7.45
C GLU A 71 2.31 -9.01 -6.77
N GLY A 72 1.41 -8.47 -7.59
CA GLY A 72 0.07 -8.07 -7.22
C GLY A 72 -0.89 -9.25 -7.23
N LYS A 73 -1.88 -9.23 -6.34
CA LYS A 73 -3.01 -10.17 -6.35
C LYS A 73 -4.24 -9.38 -6.79
N GLY A 74 -4.56 -9.44 -8.08
CA GLY A 74 -5.71 -8.75 -8.66
C GLY A 74 -6.80 -9.73 -9.09
N MET A 75 -8.03 -9.25 -9.22
CA MET A 75 -9.17 -10.06 -9.67
C MET A 75 -8.99 -10.57 -11.12
N MET A 76 -8.30 -9.79 -11.97
CA MET A 76 -7.90 -10.17 -13.34
C MET A 76 -6.50 -10.83 -13.42
N GLY A 77 -5.95 -11.31 -12.30
CA GLY A 77 -4.70 -12.07 -12.27
C GLY A 77 -3.51 -11.36 -11.63
N LYS A 78 -2.35 -12.01 -11.79
CA LYS A 78 -1.06 -11.59 -11.22
C LYS A 78 -0.46 -10.46 -12.06
N ARG A 79 -0.38 -9.24 -11.50
CA ARG A 79 0.27 -8.10 -12.15
C ARG A 79 1.47 -7.65 -11.31
N TRP A 80 2.63 -7.53 -11.96
CA TRP A 80 3.83 -6.99 -11.35
C TRP A 80 3.73 -5.46 -11.29
N GLN A 81 4.01 -4.90 -10.12
CA GLN A 81 3.98 -3.46 -9.89
C GLN A 81 5.29 -3.01 -9.26
N GLN A 82 5.95 -2.04 -9.87
CA GLN A 82 7.10 -1.39 -9.26
C GLN A 82 6.66 -0.60 -8.03
N ARG A 83 7.40 -0.78 -6.93
CA ARG A 83 7.21 -0.07 -5.67
C ARG A 83 8.56 0.31 -5.09
N TYR A 84 8.58 1.40 -4.34
CA TYR A 84 9.76 1.77 -3.55
C TYR A 84 9.69 1.05 -2.21
N PHE A 85 10.69 0.24 -1.90
CA PHE A 85 10.78 -0.54 -0.68
C PHE A 85 11.79 0.08 0.27
N ALA A 86 11.48 0.03 1.57
CA ALA A 86 12.40 0.34 2.65
C ALA A 86 12.36 -0.79 3.67
N LEU A 87 13.54 -1.34 3.94
CA LEU A 87 13.79 -2.40 4.90
C LEU A 87 14.13 -1.81 6.25
N TYR A 88 13.45 -2.30 7.28
CA TYR A 88 13.72 -2.08 8.68
C TYR A 88 13.95 -3.43 9.36
N GLU A 89 14.44 -3.44 10.60
CA GLU A 89 14.81 -4.64 11.36
C GLU A 89 13.86 -5.83 11.17
N ASN A 90 12.54 -5.63 11.35
CA ASN A 90 11.56 -6.71 11.29
C ASN A 90 10.50 -6.52 10.20
N TRP A 91 10.63 -5.47 9.39
CA TRP A 91 9.57 -5.01 8.51
C TRP A 91 10.11 -4.57 7.16
N LEU A 92 9.44 -5.02 6.11
CA LEU A 92 9.66 -4.54 4.76
C LEU A 92 8.45 -3.72 4.32
N CYS A 93 8.61 -2.40 4.27
CA CYS A 93 7.56 -1.44 3.93
C CYS A 93 7.68 -0.99 2.48
N TYR A 94 6.56 -0.65 1.84
CA TYR A 94 6.59 -0.14 0.46
C TYR A 94 5.63 0.99 0.16
N TRP A 95 6.04 1.87 -0.76
CA TRP A 95 5.32 3.03 -1.27
C TRP A 95 5.14 2.93 -2.79
N VAL A 96 4.33 3.82 -3.36
CA VAL A 96 4.20 3.89 -4.84
C VAL A 96 5.56 4.20 -5.44
N ASP A 97 6.25 5.20 -4.89
CA ASP A 97 7.54 5.69 -5.35
C ASP A 97 8.34 6.32 -4.19
N ILE A 98 9.56 6.76 -4.51
CA ILE A 98 10.45 7.42 -3.56
C ILE A 98 9.93 8.80 -3.10
N THR A 99 9.08 9.46 -3.88
CA THR A 99 8.56 10.78 -3.51
C THR A 99 7.57 10.67 -2.36
N GLU A 100 6.72 9.64 -2.35
CA GLU A 100 5.84 9.35 -1.22
C GLU A 100 6.63 8.99 0.04
N PHE A 101 7.71 8.22 -0.11
CA PHE A 101 8.61 7.86 0.99
C PHE A 101 9.28 9.09 1.60
N ASN A 102 9.92 9.94 0.77
CA ASN A 102 10.59 11.15 1.21
C ASN A 102 9.63 12.19 1.80
N ALA A 103 8.38 12.22 1.34
CA ALA A 103 7.33 13.05 1.89
C ALA A 103 6.75 12.51 3.22
N GLY A 104 7.25 11.37 3.73
CA GLY A 104 6.77 10.76 4.97
C GLY A 104 5.32 10.24 4.89
N LYS A 105 4.83 9.92 3.68
CA LYS A 105 3.47 9.41 3.51
C LYS A 105 3.33 7.99 4.07
N LYS A 106 2.08 7.54 4.26
CA LYS A 106 1.80 6.15 4.66
C LYS A 106 2.37 5.15 3.65
N PRO A 107 3.03 4.08 4.09
CA PRO A 107 3.31 2.96 3.19
C PRO A 107 2.00 2.38 2.67
N LYS A 108 2.02 1.97 1.39
CA LYS A 108 0.91 1.23 0.75
C LYS A 108 0.75 -0.17 1.32
N GLY A 109 1.79 -0.72 1.91
CA GLY A 109 1.73 -1.95 2.67
C GLY A 109 3.04 -2.27 3.37
N GLN A 110 2.96 -3.28 4.22
CA GLN A 110 4.04 -3.72 5.09
C GLN A 110 4.07 -5.24 5.06
N ILE A 111 5.26 -5.81 5.09
CA ILE A 111 5.51 -7.24 5.15
C ILE A 111 6.28 -7.49 6.44
N ASP A 112 5.69 -8.29 7.31
CA ASP A 112 6.30 -8.75 8.55
C ASP A 112 7.33 -9.82 8.22
N LEU A 113 8.60 -9.58 8.54
CA LEU A 113 9.69 -10.49 8.20
C LEU A 113 9.90 -11.56 9.29
N ARG A 114 9.28 -11.40 10.46
CA ARG A 114 9.45 -12.35 11.57
C ARG A 114 8.85 -13.71 11.21
N GLY A 115 9.69 -14.73 11.22
CA GLY A 115 9.29 -16.08 10.82
C GLY A 115 9.00 -16.22 9.32
N CYS A 116 9.41 -15.25 8.49
CA CYS A 116 9.49 -15.44 7.05
C CYS A 116 10.76 -16.23 6.69
N SER A 117 10.65 -17.10 5.69
CA SER A 117 11.80 -17.72 5.03
C SER A 117 12.00 -17.11 3.64
N LEU A 118 13.26 -16.93 3.26
CA LEU A 118 13.65 -16.46 1.94
C LEU A 118 13.98 -17.66 1.03
N ALA A 119 13.49 -17.63 -0.20
CA ALA A 119 13.96 -18.55 -1.23
C ALA A 119 13.94 -17.91 -2.61
N THR A 120 14.60 -18.55 -3.58
CA THR A 120 14.56 -18.11 -4.97
C THR A 120 13.14 -18.20 -5.52
N GLY A 121 12.67 -17.12 -6.14
CA GLY A 121 11.31 -17.02 -6.67
C GLY A 121 11.18 -17.50 -8.11
N GLU A 122 12.28 -17.83 -8.78
CA GLU A 122 12.30 -18.05 -10.23
C GLU A 122 11.43 -19.25 -10.64
N GLN A 123 11.42 -20.31 -9.83
CA GLN A 123 10.59 -21.49 -10.06
C GLN A 123 9.08 -21.19 -9.90
N HIS A 124 8.72 -20.26 -9.01
CA HIS A 124 7.32 -19.91 -8.73
C HIS A 124 6.76 -18.84 -9.67
N THR A 125 7.61 -17.92 -10.11
CA THR A 125 7.20 -16.75 -10.88
C THR A 125 7.47 -16.89 -12.37
N LYS A 126 8.35 -17.82 -12.76
CA LYS A 126 8.91 -17.93 -14.13
C LYS A 126 9.60 -16.64 -14.60
N ARG A 127 10.10 -15.82 -13.66
CA ARG A 127 10.82 -14.57 -13.93
C ARG A 127 12.19 -14.62 -13.27
N MET A 128 13.20 -14.15 -14.00
CA MET A 128 14.57 -14.05 -13.49
C MET A 128 14.67 -12.98 -12.40
N ASN A 129 15.70 -13.08 -11.56
CA ASN A 129 15.99 -12.11 -10.52
C ASN A 129 14.83 -11.95 -9.51
N THR A 130 14.10 -13.04 -9.26
CA THR A 130 13.01 -13.06 -8.29
C THR A 130 13.38 -13.81 -7.03
N PHE A 131 12.90 -13.31 -5.91
CA PHE A 131 12.97 -13.96 -4.60
C PHE A 131 11.59 -13.93 -3.94
N GLY A 132 11.33 -14.93 -3.11
CA GLY A 132 10.09 -15.09 -2.37
C GLY A 132 10.32 -14.90 -0.88
N LEU A 133 9.38 -14.21 -0.23
CA LEU A 133 9.20 -14.19 1.22
C LEU A 133 8.03 -15.11 1.53
N PHE A 134 8.34 -16.25 2.16
CA PHE A 134 7.38 -17.28 2.49
C PHE A 134 7.02 -17.22 3.96
N HIS A 135 5.73 -17.26 4.27
CA HIS A 135 5.28 -17.15 5.64
C HIS A 135 4.33 -18.30 5.97
N THR A 136 4.54 -18.97 7.11
CA THR A 136 3.77 -20.17 7.49
C THR A 136 2.25 -19.94 7.57
N HIS A 137 1.81 -18.75 7.98
CA HIS A 137 0.39 -18.45 8.23
C HIS A 137 -0.12 -17.25 7.44
N ARG A 138 0.75 -16.59 6.67
CA ARG A 138 0.38 -15.43 5.86
C ARG A 138 0.63 -15.75 4.40
N ARG A 139 0.27 -14.81 3.54
CA ARG A 139 0.53 -14.92 2.11
C ARG A 139 2.03 -14.86 1.83
N ASP A 140 2.43 -15.57 0.78
CA ASP A 140 3.74 -15.40 0.19
C ASP A 140 3.81 -14.09 -0.61
N TYR A 141 5.01 -13.54 -0.68
CA TYR A 141 5.31 -12.37 -1.49
C TYR A 141 6.46 -12.69 -2.44
N PHE A 142 6.25 -12.44 -3.72
CA PHE A 142 7.32 -12.52 -4.71
C PHE A 142 7.75 -11.13 -5.14
N LEU A 143 9.06 -10.90 -5.11
CA LEU A 143 9.71 -9.65 -5.44
C LEU A 143 10.73 -9.89 -6.55
N GLU A 144 10.79 -8.99 -7.52
CA GLU A 144 11.72 -9.01 -8.64
C GLU A 144 12.65 -7.80 -8.52
N ALA A 145 13.94 -8.05 -8.60
CA ALA A 145 14.99 -7.05 -8.65
C ALA A 145 15.44 -6.81 -10.10
N ARG A 146 16.15 -5.70 -10.34
CA ARG A 146 16.68 -5.37 -11.68
C ARG A 146 17.83 -6.26 -12.10
N SER A 147 18.59 -6.80 -11.15
CA SER A 147 19.77 -7.64 -11.39
C SER A 147 19.92 -8.69 -10.29
N LYS A 148 20.70 -9.74 -10.57
CA LYS A 148 21.06 -10.78 -9.60
C LYS A 148 21.80 -10.21 -8.39
N GLU A 149 22.70 -9.25 -8.61
CA GLU A 149 23.42 -8.56 -7.53
C GLU A 149 22.45 -7.84 -6.59
N GLN A 150 21.42 -7.21 -7.14
CA GLN A 150 20.39 -6.56 -6.35
C GLN A 150 19.57 -7.60 -5.56
N VAL A 151 19.22 -8.76 -6.15
CA VAL A 151 18.60 -9.85 -5.40
C VAL A 151 19.46 -10.26 -4.21
N LEU A 152 20.74 -10.54 -4.43
CA LEU A 152 21.67 -10.94 -3.37
C LEU A 152 21.72 -9.88 -2.27
N THR A 153 21.81 -8.61 -2.65
CA THR A 153 21.82 -7.50 -1.70
C THR A 153 20.56 -7.50 -0.84
N TRP A 154 19.37 -7.64 -1.44
CA TRP A 154 18.12 -7.68 -0.68
C TRP A 154 18.03 -8.90 0.24
N VAL A 155 18.36 -10.09 -0.26
CA VAL A 155 18.33 -11.34 0.51
C VAL A 155 19.27 -11.25 1.72
N THR A 156 20.52 -10.82 1.51
CA THR A 156 21.53 -10.69 2.57
C THR A 156 21.19 -9.64 3.61
N ASN A 157 20.43 -8.58 3.28
CA ASN A 157 20.02 -7.59 4.27
C ASN A 157 18.78 -8.02 5.06
N ILE A 158 17.98 -8.96 4.55
CA ILE A 158 16.75 -9.44 5.19
C ILE A 158 17.02 -10.63 6.14
N GLU A 159 18.00 -11.47 5.80
CA GLU A 159 18.48 -12.60 6.62
C GLU A 159 19.33 -12.12 7.81
#